data_AF-A0A2D4M0V0-F1
#
_entry.id   AF-A0A2D4M0V0-F1
#
_cell.length_a   1.000
_cell.length_b   1.000
_cell.length_c   1.000
_cell.angle_alpha   90.00
_cell.angle_beta   90.00
_cell.angle_gamma   90.00
#
_symmetry.space_group_name_H-M   'P 1'
#
loop_
_entity.id
_entity.type
_entity.pdbx_description
1 polymer ?
#
loop_
_entity_poly.entity_id
_entity_poly.type
_entity_poly.pdbx_seq_one_letter_code
_entity_poly.pdbx_strand_id
1 'polypeptide(L)'
;GKNICEGGEEMDNKFGVEQPEGDEDLSKEKGHGGCGRYQPRIRRLGLELYAEWKHVNEDSQEKKILLSPERVHEIFKRISDEECFILGMDPKYARPEWMIC
;
A
#
# COMPACT_ATOMS: atom_id res chain seq x y z
N GLY A 1 -1.68 3.61 14.90
CA GLY A 1 -1.25 2.96 13.65
C GLY A 1 -0.46 3.95 12.84
N LYS A 2 0.63 3.51 12.20
CA LYS A 2 1.41 4.34 11.27
C LYS A 2 0.49 4.70 10.09
N ASN A 3 0.50 5.96 9.65
CA ASN A 3 -0.39 6.46 8.57
C ASN A 3 0.37 6.63 7.23
N ILE A 4 1.58 6.08 7.16
CA ILE A 4 2.49 6.14 6.02
C ILE A 4 2.95 4.71 5.70
N CYS A 5 2.99 4.38 4.41
CA CYS A 5 3.43 3.07 3.94
C CYS A 5 4.96 2.98 3.97
N GLU A 6 5.52 2.22 4.91
CA GLU A 6 6.98 2.11 5.14
C GLU A 6 7.71 1.32 4.04
N GLY A 7 8.58 1.99 3.28
CA GLY A 7 9.46 1.36 2.29
C GLY A 7 9.93 2.24 1.12
N GLY A 8 9.61 3.53 1.13
CA GLY A 8 10.12 4.47 0.11
C GLY A 8 11.64 4.70 0.16
N GLU A 9 12.29 4.40 1.29
CA GLU A 9 13.72 4.70 1.52
C GLU A 9 14.66 3.57 1.05
N GLU A 10 14.13 2.38 0.74
CA GLU A 10 14.96 1.21 0.35
C GLU A 10 15.18 1.08 -1.16
N MET A 11 14.53 1.91 -1.99
CA MET A 11 14.68 1.86 -3.46
C MET A 11 15.90 2.64 -3.99
N ASP A 12 16.44 3.61 -3.25
CA ASP A 12 17.58 4.41 -3.72
C ASP A 12 18.93 3.67 -3.62
N ASN A 13 19.02 2.62 -2.80
CA ASN A 13 20.28 1.92 -2.53
C ASN A 13 20.58 0.73 -3.45
N LYS A 14 19.79 0.47 -4.51
CA LYS A 14 20.02 -0.68 -5.40
C LYS A 14 20.63 -0.34 -6.76
N PHE A 15 20.93 0.94 -7.04
CA PHE A 15 21.51 1.38 -8.31
C PHE A 15 22.80 2.19 -8.15
N GLY A 16 23.74 1.67 -7.36
CA GLY A 16 25.11 2.18 -7.43
C GLY A 16 25.99 1.77 -6.26
N VAL A 17 27.11 1.15 -6.60
CA VAL A 17 28.32 0.90 -5.80
C VAL A 17 28.40 -0.49 -5.13
N GLU A 18 29.38 -1.25 -5.61
CA GLU A 18 29.84 -2.53 -5.08
C GLU A 18 30.74 -2.33 -3.83
N GLN A 19 30.74 -3.36 -2.96
CA GLN A 19 31.71 -3.73 -1.90
C GLN A 19 31.57 -3.07 -0.50
N PRO A 20 32.08 -3.69 0.60
CA PRO A 20 32.45 -5.10 0.91
C PRO A 20 31.81 -5.63 2.22
N GLU A 21 32.12 -6.87 2.59
CA GLU A 21 31.75 -7.54 3.86
C GLU A 21 32.28 -6.80 5.11
N GLY A 22 31.45 -6.68 6.16
CA GLY A 22 31.89 -6.28 7.50
C GLY A 22 30.81 -5.62 8.34
N ASP A 23 30.20 -6.43 9.23
CA ASP A 23 29.59 -6.08 10.52
C ASP A 23 29.04 -4.65 10.69
N GLU A 24 27.72 -4.44 10.55
CA GLU A 24 27.04 -3.29 11.16
C GLU A 24 25.50 -3.43 11.21
N ASP A 25 25.01 -3.53 12.45
CA ASP A 25 23.72 -3.07 12.96
C ASP A 25 22.43 -3.86 12.63
N LEU A 26 22.11 -4.80 13.52
CA LEU A 26 20.84 -5.54 13.66
C LEU A 26 19.62 -4.65 14.04
N SER A 27 19.70 -3.33 13.86
CA SER A 27 18.68 -2.36 14.32
C SER A 27 17.88 -1.67 13.21
N LYS A 28 18.19 -1.90 11.93
CA LYS A 28 17.27 -1.50 10.85
C LYS A 28 16.09 -2.47 10.82
N GLU A 29 14.95 -2.05 11.37
CA GLU A 29 13.67 -2.74 11.18
C GLU A 29 13.54 -3.05 9.68
N LYS A 30 13.54 -4.34 9.33
CA LYS A 30 13.30 -4.80 7.96
C LYS A 30 11.94 -4.23 7.55
N GLY A 31 11.94 -3.24 6.66
CA GLY A 31 10.72 -2.66 6.14
C GLY A 31 9.90 -3.74 5.46
N HIS A 32 8.58 -3.70 5.60
CA HIS A 32 7.68 -4.65 4.93
C HIS A 32 7.57 -4.42 3.40
N GLY A 33 8.38 -3.52 2.82
CA GLY A 33 8.26 -3.07 1.44
C GLY A 33 7.03 -2.17 1.26
N GLY A 34 7.24 -0.91 0.92
CA GLY A 34 6.17 0.09 0.91
C GLY A 34 6.48 1.25 -0.01
N CYS A 35 5.45 2.02 -0.36
CA CYS A 35 5.56 3.08 -1.37
C CYS A 35 5.77 4.49 -0.79
N GLY A 36 5.91 4.64 0.52
CA GLY A 36 6.12 5.94 1.18
C GLY A 36 4.89 6.87 1.20
N ARG A 37 3.73 6.44 0.67
CA ARG A 37 2.54 7.30 0.56
C ARG A 37 1.70 7.31 1.84
N TYR A 38 1.07 8.46 2.11
CA TYR A 38 0.07 8.58 3.18
C TYR A 38 -1.18 7.77 2.87
N GLN A 39 -1.68 7.06 3.89
CA GLN A 39 -2.92 6.29 3.78
C GLN A 39 -4.14 7.23 3.91
N PRO A 40 -5.10 7.18 2.97
CA PRO A 40 -6.32 7.97 3.07
C PRO A 40 -7.26 7.45 4.15
N ARG A 41 -8.18 8.30 4.59
CA ARG A 41 -9.39 7.89 5.30
C ARG A 41 -10.49 7.58 4.30
N ILE A 42 -11.07 6.40 4.37
CA ILE A 42 -12.22 6.03 3.53
C ILE A 42 -13.50 6.54 4.18
N ARG A 43 -14.29 7.31 3.43
CA ARG A 43 -15.58 7.87 3.84
C ARG A 43 -16.69 7.39 2.92
N ARG A 44 -17.81 6.95 3.50
CA ARG A 44 -19.01 6.60 2.75
C ARG A 44 -19.96 7.80 2.66
N LEU A 45 -20.38 8.15 1.46
CA LEU A 45 -21.41 9.15 1.19
C LEU A 45 -22.52 8.49 0.35
N GLY A 46 -23.63 8.14 0.99
CA GLY A 46 -24.67 7.33 0.34
C GLY A 46 -24.12 5.98 -0.11
N LEU A 47 -24.09 5.75 -1.42
CA LEU A 47 -23.54 4.55 -2.07
C LEU A 47 -22.10 4.73 -2.59
N GLU A 48 -21.54 5.94 -2.47
CA GLU A 48 -20.21 6.27 -2.96
C GLU A 48 -19.16 6.18 -1.84
N LEU A 49 -17.94 5.82 -2.22
CA LEU A 49 -16.78 5.81 -1.33
C LEU A 49 -15.76 6.86 -1.77
N TYR A 50 -15.29 7.66 -0.82
CA TYR A 50 -14.26 8.67 -1.04
C TYR A 50 -13.02 8.35 -0.22
N ALA A 51 -11.85 8.56 -0.82
CA ALA A 51 -10.56 8.56 -0.14
C ALA A 51 -10.16 10.02 0.19
N GLU A 52 -9.98 10.33 1.46
CA GLU A 52 -9.63 11.67 1.95
C GLU A 52 -8.27 11.66 2.67
N TRP A 53 -7.33 12.49 2.20
CA TRP A 53 -6.00 12.66 2.78
C TRP A 53 -5.95 13.91 3.65
N LYS A 54 -5.46 13.75 4.89
CA LYS A 54 -5.12 14.88 5.77
C LYS A 54 -3.77 15.49 5.41
N HIS A 55 -2.82 14.63 5.06
CA HIS A 55 -1.48 14.97 4.61
C HIS A 55 -1.23 14.32 3.26
N VAL A 56 -0.58 15.05 2.37
CA VAL A 56 -0.18 14.60 1.03
C VAL A 56 1.33 14.69 0.93
N ASN A 57 1.94 13.81 0.12
CA ASN A 57 3.38 13.83 -0.12
C ASN A 57 3.76 15.03 -1.02
N GLU A 58 2.89 15.37 -1.97
CA GLU A 58 3.09 16.43 -2.96
C GLU A 58 1.87 17.37 -2.93
N ASP A 59 2.09 18.69 -2.98
CA ASP A 59 1.00 19.69 -2.92
C ASP A 59 0.03 19.63 -4.11
N SER A 60 0.47 19.06 -5.24
CA SER A 60 -0.35 18.82 -6.42
C SER A 60 -1.33 17.65 -6.27
N GLN A 61 -1.16 16.81 -5.24
CA GLN A 61 -2.01 15.64 -5.03
C GLN A 61 -3.41 16.06 -4.54
N GLU A 62 -4.45 15.56 -5.20
CA GLU A 62 -5.83 15.74 -4.76
C GLU A 62 -6.05 15.15 -3.36
N LYS A 63 -6.59 15.97 -2.46
CA LYS A 63 -6.87 15.57 -1.06
C LYS A 63 -8.13 14.74 -0.91
N LYS A 64 -9.00 14.70 -1.93
CA LYS A 64 -10.25 13.96 -1.94
C LYS A 64 -10.50 13.38 -3.32
N ILE A 65 -10.54 12.06 -3.39
CA ILE A 65 -10.75 11.31 -4.65
C ILE A 65 -11.93 10.38 -4.47
N LEU A 66 -12.82 10.31 -5.48
CA LEU A 66 -13.86 9.27 -5.56
C LEU A 66 -13.19 7.92 -5.87
N LEU A 67 -13.52 6.90 -5.09
CA LEU A 67 -13.03 5.54 -5.33
C LEU A 67 -13.91 4.87 -6.38
N SER A 68 -13.44 4.85 -7.62
CA SER A 68 -14.11 4.12 -8.69
C SER A 68 -13.97 2.60 -8.49
N PRO A 69 -14.97 1.80 -8.89
CA PRO A 69 -14.92 0.34 -8.81
C PRO A 69 -13.69 -0.24 -9.52
N GLU A 70 -13.33 0.29 -10.69
CA GLU A 70 -12.19 -0.15 -11.49
C GLU A 70 -10.87 0.04 -10.74
N ARG A 71 -10.73 1.18 -10.05
CA ARG A 71 -9.53 1.46 -9.24
C ARG A 71 -9.42 0.50 -8.07
N VAL A 72 -10.53 0.20 -7.40
CA VAL A 72 -10.54 -0.76 -6.28
C VAL A 72 -10.20 -2.17 -6.77
N HIS A 73 -10.77 -2.58 -7.91
CA HIS A 73 -10.48 -3.86 -8.54
C HIS A 73 -8.99 -4.03 -8.85
N GLU A 74 -8.35 -3.04 -9.49
CA GLU A 74 -6.92 -3.10 -9.79
C GLU A 74 -6.02 -3.14 -8.55
N ILE A 75 -6.46 -2.56 -7.43
CA ILE A 75 -5.76 -2.69 -6.14
C ILE A 75 -5.93 -4.10 -5.59
N PHE A 76 -7.15 -4.64 -5.58
CA PHE A 76 -7.44 -5.97 -5.05
C PHE A 76 -6.75 -7.09 -5.82
N LYS A 77 -6.56 -6.94 -7.14
CA LYS A 77 -5.79 -7.89 -7.95
C LYS A 77 -4.33 -8.04 -7.52
N ARG A 78 -3.76 -6.99 -6.91
CA ARG A 78 -2.35 -6.98 -6.46
C ARG A 78 -2.16 -7.68 -5.12
N ILE A 79 -3.23 -8.00 -4.41
CA ILE A 79 -3.18 -8.76 -3.16
C ILE A 79 -2.78 -10.20 -3.52
N SER A 80 -1.64 -10.62 -2.97
CA SER A 80 -1.10 -11.97 -3.14
C SER A 80 -1.93 -13.02 -2.40
N ASP A 81 -1.75 -14.29 -2.74
CA ASP A 81 -2.46 -15.39 -2.09
C ASP A 81 -2.13 -15.49 -0.59
N GLU A 82 -0.88 -15.21 -0.21
CA GLU A 82 -0.44 -15.16 1.20
C GLU A 82 -1.18 -14.06 1.97
N GLU A 83 -1.30 -12.87 1.38
CA GLU A 83 -2.06 -11.75 1.95
C GLU A 83 -3.56 -12.04 2.02
N CYS A 84 -4.12 -12.80 1.07
CA CYS A 84 -5.51 -13.26 1.15
C CYS A 84 -5.75 -14.09 2.42
N PHE A 85 -4.85 -15.03 2.75
CA PHE A 85 -4.97 -15.82 3.98
C PHE A 85 -4.88 -14.96 5.24
N ILE A 86 -4.00 -13.94 5.26
CA ILE A 86 -3.88 -12.99 6.37
C ILE A 86 -5.18 -12.19 6.56
N LEU A 87 -5.84 -11.83 5.46
CA LEU A 87 -7.14 -11.15 5.45
C LEU A 87 -8.31 -12.09 5.82
N GLY A 88 -8.07 -13.39 6.01
CA GLY A 88 -9.10 -14.38 6.29
C GLY A 88 -9.90 -14.81 5.06
N MET A 89 -9.34 -14.62 3.87
CA MET A 89 -9.94 -14.99 2.59
C MET A 89 -9.22 -16.20 1.99
N ASP A 90 -9.95 -17.08 1.30
CA ASP A 90 -9.35 -18.20 0.58
C ASP A 90 -9.18 -17.81 -0.90
N PRO A 91 -7.95 -17.77 -1.45
CA PRO A 91 -7.72 -17.33 -2.81
C PRO A 91 -8.37 -18.24 -3.87
N LYS A 92 -8.76 -19.47 -3.53
CA LYS A 92 -9.44 -20.40 -4.44
C LYS A 92 -10.95 -20.20 -4.48
N TYR A 93 -11.55 -19.73 -3.38
CA TYR A 93 -13.00 -19.65 -3.23
C TYR A 93 -13.55 -18.23 -3.06
N ALA A 94 -12.72 -17.29 -2.61
CA ALA A 94 -13.14 -15.94 -2.26
C ALA A 94 -11.97 -14.94 -2.43
N ARG A 95 -11.59 -14.61 -3.68
CA ARG A 95 -10.63 -13.51 -3.90
C ARG A 95 -11.28 -12.15 -3.66
N PRO A 96 -10.56 -11.16 -3.09
CA PRO A 96 -11.10 -9.83 -2.85
C PRO A 96 -11.61 -9.13 -4.10
N GLU A 97 -10.94 -9.36 -5.24
CA GLU A 97 -11.28 -8.76 -6.53
C GLU A 97 -12.68 -9.18 -7.03
N TRP A 98 -13.19 -10.35 -6.63
CA TRP A 98 -14.51 -10.86 -7.04
C TRP A 98 -15.68 -10.16 -6.35
N MET A 99 -15.43 -9.29 -5.37
CA MET A 99 -16.47 -8.48 -4.73
C MET A 99 -16.92 -7.30 -5.60
N ILE A 100 -16.22 -7.02 -6.70
CA ILE A 100 -16.55 -5.94 -7.63
C ILE A 100 -17.35 -6.52 -8.80
N CYS A 101 -18.56 -6.00 -9.02
CA CYS A 101 -19.51 -6.44 -10.05
C CYS A 101 -19.37 -5.67 -11.36
#